data_AF-C8PJL9-F1
#
_entry.id   AF-C8PJL9-F1
#
_cell.length_a   1.000
_cell.length_b   1.000
_cell.length_c   1.000
_cell.angle_alpha   90.00
_cell.angle_beta   90.00
_cell.angle_gamma   90.00
#
_symmetry.space_group_name_H-M   'P 1'
#
loop_
_entity.id
_entity.type
_entity.pdbx_description
1 polymer ?
#
loop_
_entity_poly.entity_id
_entity_poly.type
_entity_poly.pdbx_seq_one_letter_code
_entity_poly.pdbx_strand_id
1 'polypeptide(L)'
;MNEAKPKELKKILNERRQNVEQGSQENSDAQNFDVSKSDNSNLNIEGNLKFQNSNSDDAASNKNSKTGARDYDKDPIVIKNYSIMHLLFYIIIAIIIPSIFIKILYNKGLIDLYYGGRTYLLYNQNSTFILSVLFLCLFALYCYFAKENDIIINNSHITYFKNISSGLEIFKINNDSFIKKNYKLKINVLCFILCLISLLSGFGYQEIIFVISILVVRFLPIFLFSILQNKKFEFYNPGYLCIKTRTGKQIVPLVSKKDTKEVREYFLNKLDIDISDKVNYFM
;
A
#
# COMPACT_ATOMS: atom_id res chain seq x y z
N MET A 1 50.01 -27.66 -11.63
CA MET A 1 50.70 -26.99 -10.52
C MET A 1 51.15 -25.62 -10.99
N ASN A 2 50.44 -24.56 -10.58
CA ASN A 2 50.83 -23.15 -10.83
C ASN A 2 50.63 -22.39 -9.51
N GLU A 3 51.53 -22.61 -8.56
CA GLU A 3 51.55 -21.92 -7.25
C GLU A 3 51.98 -20.44 -7.34
N ALA A 4 52.30 -19.94 -8.54
CA ALA A 4 52.75 -18.56 -8.75
C ALA A 4 51.61 -17.52 -8.59
N LYS A 5 50.42 -17.80 -9.10
CA LYS A 5 49.26 -16.88 -9.03
C LYS A 5 48.79 -16.51 -7.62
N PRO A 6 48.64 -17.44 -6.65
CA PRO A 6 48.17 -17.07 -5.31
C PRO A 6 49.19 -16.27 -4.50
N LYS A 7 50.49 -16.41 -4.77
CA LYS A 7 51.55 -15.64 -4.09
C LYS A 7 51.60 -14.19 -4.58
N GLU A 8 51.43 -13.94 -5.87
CA GLU A 8 51.35 -12.58 -6.42
C GLU A 8 50.09 -11.83 -5.91
N LEU A 9 48.94 -12.51 -5.87
CA LEU A 9 47.70 -11.92 -5.34
C LEU A 9 47.83 -11.51 -3.86
N LYS A 10 48.51 -12.30 -3.03
CA LYS A 10 48.79 -11.94 -1.63
C LYS A 10 49.73 -10.74 -1.50
N LYS A 11 50.72 -10.60 -2.40
CA LYS A 11 51.64 -9.45 -2.40
C LYS A 11 50.91 -8.14 -2.72
N ILE A 12 50.07 -8.15 -3.76
CA ILE A 12 49.25 -6.98 -4.17
C ILE A 12 48.29 -6.55 -3.05
N LEU A 13 47.70 -7.50 -2.32
CA LEU A 13 46.75 -7.23 -1.24
C LEU A 13 47.43 -6.61 0.00
N ASN A 14 48.68 -6.99 0.28
CA ASN A 14 49.46 -6.41 1.37
C ASN A 14 50.00 -5.01 1.03
N GLU A 15 50.46 -4.76 -0.20
CA GLU A 15 50.89 -3.43 -0.64
C GLU A 15 49.73 -2.42 -0.61
N ARG A 16 48.49 -2.83 -0.95
CA ARG A 16 47.31 -1.96 -0.81
C ARG A 16 46.95 -1.64 0.63
N ARG A 17 47.16 -2.56 1.58
CA ARG A 17 46.88 -2.28 3.01
C ARG A 17 47.87 -1.29 3.60
N GLN A 18 49.15 -1.38 3.24
CA GLN A 18 50.17 -0.43 3.70
C GLN A 18 49.95 0.99 3.14
N ASN A 19 49.52 1.12 1.89
CA ASN A 19 49.21 2.43 1.30
C ASN A 19 47.95 3.11 1.88
N VAL A 20 47.04 2.34 2.48
CA VAL A 20 45.85 2.89 3.16
C VAL A 20 46.19 3.37 4.58
N GLU A 21 47.12 2.70 5.27
CA GLU A 21 47.60 3.12 6.60
C GLU A 21 48.56 4.33 6.54
N GLN A 22 49.18 4.61 5.39
CA GLN A 22 50.01 5.82 5.17
C GLN A 22 49.23 7.07 4.72
N GLY A 23 47.94 6.95 4.39
CA GLY A 23 47.11 8.07 3.94
C GLY A 23 46.32 8.79 5.04
N SER A 24 46.45 8.37 6.30
CA SER A 24 45.64 8.84 7.43
C SER A 24 46.44 9.59 8.49
N GLN A 25 47.51 10.29 8.11
CA GLN A 25 48.23 11.17 9.01
C GLN A 25 48.62 12.47 8.28
N GLU A 26 48.26 13.61 8.90
CA GLU A 26 48.58 15.00 8.55
C GLU A 26 47.64 15.73 7.56
N ASN A 27 46.65 16.44 8.11
CA ASN A 27 46.63 17.90 8.10
C ASN A 27 45.44 18.44 8.91
N SER A 28 45.72 18.79 10.17
CA SER A 28 45.01 19.81 10.92
C SER A 28 45.78 21.11 10.78
N ASP A 29 45.17 22.15 10.20
CA ASP A 29 45.10 23.49 10.81
C ASP A 29 44.50 24.55 9.85
N ALA A 30 43.57 25.30 10.43
CA ALA A 30 43.16 26.69 10.17
C ALA A 30 42.94 27.19 8.73
N GLN A 31 41.71 27.64 8.44
CA GLN A 31 41.43 29.08 8.37
C GLN A 31 39.93 29.39 8.22
N ASN A 32 39.53 30.39 9.01
CA ASN A 32 38.23 30.98 9.16
C ASN A 32 38.04 32.07 8.09
N PHE A 33 36.93 32.08 7.35
CA PHE A 33 36.48 33.28 6.65
C PHE A 33 34.96 33.39 6.71
N ASP A 34 34.54 34.35 7.52
CA ASP A 34 33.20 34.87 7.66
C ASP A 34 33.07 36.08 6.71
N VAL A 35 32.13 36.06 5.76
CA VAL A 35 31.69 37.25 5.00
C VAL A 35 30.18 37.23 4.83
N SER A 36 29.54 37.89 5.79
CA SER A 36 28.40 38.81 5.68
C SER A 36 27.39 38.70 4.51
N LYS A 37 26.13 38.45 4.94
CA LYS A 37 24.83 38.99 4.50
C LYS A 37 24.80 40.06 3.39
N SER A 38 23.85 39.90 2.46
CA SER A 38 22.88 40.96 2.14
C SER A 38 21.58 40.39 1.55
N ASP A 39 20.47 40.89 2.08
CA ASP A 39 19.07 40.57 1.79
C ASP A 39 18.54 41.30 0.53
N ASN A 40 17.58 40.71 -0.18
CA ASN A 40 16.25 41.29 -0.47
C ASN A 40 15.39 40.48 -1.48
N SER A 41 14.40 39.77 -0.91
CA SER A 41 12.96 39.77 -1.21
C SER A 41 12.35 40.01 -2.61
N ASN A 42 11.43 39.08 -2.97
CA ASN A 42 10.08 39.23 -3.58
C ASN A 42 9.94 39.60 -5.09
N LEU A 43 8.98 39.13 -5.90
CA LEU A 43 7.80 38.22 -5.89
C LEU A 43 7.42 37.99 -7.39
N ASN A 44 7.02 36.79 -7.86
CA ASN A 44 5.63 36.35 -8.18
C ASN A 44 5.74 34.92 -8.78
N ILE A 45 5.38 33.82 -8.10
CA ILE A 45 4.07 33.17 -7.94
C ILE A 45 3.27 32.99 -9.25
N GLU A 46 3.12 31.73 -9.70
CA GLU A 46 1.82 31.11 -9.96
C GLU A 46 1.96 29.57 -10.12
N GLY A 47 1.17 28.80 -9.37
CA GLY A 47 0.70 27.48 -9.83
C GLY A 47 1.50 26.22 -9.46
N ASN A 48 1.61 25.88 -8.17
CA ASN A 48 1.51 24.46 -7.79
C ASN A 48 1.07 24.31 -6.32
N LEU A 49 -0.15 23.83 -6.15
CA LEU A 49 -0.86 23.60 -4.90
C LEU A 49 -0.08 22.63 -3.99
N LYS A 50 0.66 23.18 -3.02
CA LYS A 50 1.13 22.46 -1.84
C LYS A 50 -0.06 22.27 -0.89
N PHE A 51 -0.41 21.02 -0.62
CA PHE A 51 -1.25 20.66 0.52
C PHE A 51 -0.60 21.17 1.81
N GLN A 52 -1.13 22.27 2.36
CA GLN A 52 -0.89 22.64 3.75
C GLN A 52 -1.71 21.69 4.62
N ASN A 53 -1.02 20.82 5.35
CA ASN A 53 -1.63 20.08 6.45
C ASN A 53 -1.21 20.80 7.73
N SER A 54 -1.97 21.84 8.09
CA SER A 54 -1.86 22.52 9.37
C SER A 54 -2.87 21.87 10.31
N ASN A 55 -2.39 20.91 11.10
CA ASN A 55 -2.87 20.69 12.46
C ASN A 55 -1.64 20.34 13.28
N SER A 56 -1.16 21.36 14.00
CA SER A 56 -0.22 21.22 15.11
C SER A 56 -0.91 20.42 16.20
N ASP A 57 -0.34 19.27 16.51
CA ASP A 57 -0.18 18.72 17.86
C ASP A 57 0.44 17.33 17.72
N ASP A 58 1.74 17.33 17.41
CA ASP A 58 2.68 16.23 17.67
C ASP A 58 4.09 16.85 17.67
N ALA A 59 4.30 17.77 18.62
CA ALA A 59 5.60 18.32 18.93
C ALA A 59 6.40 17.28 19.73
N ALA A 60 6.91 16.24 19.07
CA ALA A 60 8.09 15.49 19.51
C ALA A 60 8.65 14.61 18.38
N SER A 61 9.94 14.80 18.08
CA SER A 61 10.80 14.04 17.14
C SER A 61 10.75 14.40 15.64
N ASN A 62 10.73 15.69 15.32
CA ASN A 62 11.29 16.12 14.04
C ASN A 62 12.83 16.02 14.06
N LYS A 63 13.39 14.82 13.87
CA LYS A 63 14.80 14.63 13.52
C LYS A 63 14.97 14.73 12.00
N ASN A 64 14.68 15.89 11.43
CA ASN A 64 15.18 16.27 10.10
C ASN A 64 16.06 17.52 10.26
N SER A 65 17.24 17.32 10.82
CA SER A 65 18.42 18.13 10.50
C SER A 65 19.37 17.22 9.72
N LYS A 66 20.11 17.78 8.76
CA LYS A 66 21.05 17.11 7.85
C LYS A 66 22.19 16.41 8.62
N THR A 67 21.89 15.30 9.29
CA THR A 67 22.84 14.55 10.12
C THR A 67 22.43 13.07 10.14
N GLY A 68 23.03 12.31 9.22
CA GLY A 68 22.90 10.84 9.11
C GLY A 68 21.72 10.37 8.26
N ALA A 69 22.00 9.86 7.06
CA ALA A 69 21.01 9.08 6.32
C ALA A 69 20.53 7.92 7.22
N ARG A 70 19.21 7.69 7.31
CA ARG A 70 18.61 6.58 8.07
C ARG A 70 19.34 5.28 7.71
N ASP A 71 19.84 4.59 8.73
CA ASP A 71 20.43 3.27 8.57
C ASP A 71 19.30 2.23 8.54
N TYR A 72 18.87 1.87 7.34
CA TYR A 72 17.77 0.91 7.16
C TYR A 72 18.12 -0.52 7.55
N ASP A 73 19.39 -0.84 7.83
CA ASP A 73 19.76 -2.14 8.39
C ASP A 73 19.55 -2.19 9.92
N LYS A 74 19.64 -1.04 10.60
CA LYS A 74 19.33 -0.91 12.04
C LYS A 74 17.85 -0.66 12.28
N ASP A 75 17.26 0.25 11.52
CA ASP A 75 15.83 0.62 11.60
C ASP A 75 15.16 0.44 10.23
N PRO A 76 14.86 -0.81 9.82
CA PRO A 76 14.21 -1.08 8.53
C PRO A 76 12.79 -0.50 8.47
N ILE A 77 12.28 -0.32 7.26
CA ILE A 77 10.86 -0.01 7.06
C ILE A 77 10.09 -1.32 7.14
N VAL A 78 9.14 -1.40 8.06
CA VAL A 78 8.26 -2.57 8.24
C VAL A 78 6.87 -2.23 7.73
N ILE A 79 6.50 -2.83 6.60
CA ILE A 79 5.21 -2.66 5.97
C ILE A 79 4.34 -3.87 6.29
N LYS A 80 3.15 -3.62 6.85
CA LYS A 80 2.20 -4.70 7.09
C LYS A 80 1.78 -5.34 5.78
N ASN A 81 1.96 -6.65 5.69
CA ASN A 81 1.46 -7.40 4.55
C ASN A 81 0.01 -7.77 4.80
N TYR A 82 -0.90 -7.02 4.17
CA TYR A 82 -2.31 -7.35 4.19
C TYR A 82 -2.56 -8.46 3.18
N SER A 83 -2.70 -9.69 3.69
CA SER A 83 -3.15 -10.83 2.90
C SER A 83 -4.39 -10.48 2.09
N ILE A 84 -4.58 -11.16 0.96
CA ILE A 84 -5.88 -11.21 0.26
C ILE A 84 -7.01 -11.54 1.24
N MET A 85 -6.75 -12.38 2.25
CA MET A 85 -7.73 -12.71 3.29
C MET A 85 -8.15 -11.49 4.11
N HIS A 86 -7.22 -10.62 4.45
CA HIS A 86 -7.52 -9.42 5.24
C HIS A 86 -8.33 -8.40 4.41
N LEU A 87 -8.17 -8.36 3.09
CA LEU A 87 -9.05 -7.57 2.21
C LEU A 87 -10.43 -8.21 2.07
N LEU A 88 -10.50 -9.54 1.98
CA LEU A 88 -11.77 -10.29 1.92
C LEU A 88 -12.65 -10.04 3.14
N PHE A 89 -12.06 -9.88 4.33
CA PHE A 89 -12.80 -9.46 5.53
C PHE A 89 -13.67 -8.22 5.27
N TYR A 90 -13.09 -7.15 4.72
CA TYR A 90 -13.82 -5.91 4.46
C TYR A 90 -14.88 -6.06 3.37
N ILE A 91 -14.61 -6.89 2.36
CA ILE A 91 -15.58 -7.22 1.31
C ILE A 91 -16.79 -7.94 1.91
N ILE A 92 -16.56 -8.91 2.80
CA ILE A 92 -17.64 -9.65 3.47
C ILE A 92 -18.50 -8.71 4.32
N ILE A 93 -17.87 -7.82 5.11
CA ILE A 93 -18.61 -6.81 5.89
C ILE A 93 -19.47 -5.92 4.98
N ALA A 94 -18.94 -5.50 3.83
CA ALA A 94 -19.68 -4.68 2.88
C ALA A 94 -20.82 -5.43 2.16
N ILE A 95 -20.80 -6.77 2.12
CA ILE A 95 -21.89 -7.61 1.59
C ILE A 95 -23.00 -7.81 2.64
N ILE A 96 -22.63 -7.93 3.93
CA ILE A 96 -23.59 -8.14 5.02
C ILE A 96 -24.56 -6.96 5.14
N ILE A 97 -24.07 -5.72 5.03
CA ILE A 97 -24.87 -4.49 5.17
C ILE A 97 -26.07 -4.45 4.20
N PRO A 98 -25.87 -4.53 2.86
CA PRO A 98 -27.00 -4.53 1.93
C PRO A 98 -27.88 -5.77 2.11
N SER A 99 -27.33 -6.93 2.48
CA SER A 99 -28.13 -8.15 2.72
C SER A 99 -29.12 -7.96 3.87
N ILE A 100 -28.69 -7.35 4.99
CA ILE A 100 -29.56 -7.01 6.13
C ILE A 100 -30.60 -5.96 5.72
N PHE A 101 -30.18 -4.93 4.99
CA PHE A 101 -31.08 -3.87 4.52
C PHE A 101 -32.19 -4.43 3.62
N ILE A 102 -31.84 -5.27 2.64
CA ILE A 102 -32.79 -5.96 1.76
C ILE A 102 -33.79 -6.79 2.58
N LYS A 103 -33.31 -7.55 3.58
CA LYS A 103 -34.19 -8.35 4.44
C LYS A 103 -35.18 -7.48 5.24
N ILE A 104 -34.76 -6.32 5.72
CA ILE A 104 -35.64 -5.37 6.42
C ILE A 104 -36.73 -4.85 5.47
N LEU A 105 -36.37 -4.46 4.26
CA LEU A 105 -37.33 -3.97 3.27
C LEU A 105 -38.33 -5.06 2.86
N TYR A 106 -37.85 -6.30 2.66
CA TYR A 106 -38.69 -7.45 2.36
C TYR A 106 -39.71 -7.72 3.47
N ASN A 107 -39.27 -7.75 4.72
CA ASN A 107 -40.16 -7.97 5.87
C ASN A 107 -41.21 -6.86 6.04
N LYS A 108 -40.93 -5.63 5.56
CA LYS A 108 -41.89 -4.52 5.55
C LYS A 108 -42.83 -4.53 4.34
N GLY A 109 -42.70 -5.49 3.42
CA GLY A 109 -43.48 -5.56 2.18
C GLY A 109 -43.14 -4.46 1.17
N LEU A 110 -42.00 -3.78 1.32
CA LEU A 110 -41.57 -2.70 0.43
C LEU A 110 -40.92 -3.21 -0.86
N ILE A 111 -40.44 -4.45 -0.83
CA ILE A 111 -39.88 -5.15 -1.99
C ILE A 111 -40.40 -6.58 -2.00
N ASP A 112 -40.65 -7.12 -3.20
CA ASP A 112 -40.98 -8.53 -3.37
C ASP A 112 -39.85 -9.27 -4.10
N LEU A 113 -39.21 -10.22 -3.42
CA LEU A 113 -38.10 -10.99 -3.98
C LEU A 113 -38.61 -12.20 -4.80
N TYR A 114 -39.63 -11.98 -5.63
CA TYR A 114 -40.28 -13.02 -6.43
C TYR A 114 -39.68 -13.05 -7.85
N TYR A 115 -38.88 -14.07 -8.14
CA TYR A 115 -38.33 -14.27 -9.50
C TYR A 115 -38.85 -15.60 -10.07
N GLY A 116 -39.67 -15.51 -11.13
CA GLY A 116 -40.13 -16.69 -11.89
C GLY A 116 -40.93 -17.72 -11.09
N GLY A 117 -41.78 -17.31 -10.15
CA GLY A 117 -42.61 -18.25 -9.38
C GLY A 117 -41.98 -18.75 -8.07
N ARG A 118 -40.72 -18.38 -7.78
CA ARG A 118 -40.01 -18.82 -6.58
C ARG A 118 -39.64 -17.64 -5.70
N THR A 119 -39.96 -17.74 -4.41
CA THR A 119 -39.39 -16.87 -3.38
C THR A 119 -37.98 -17.34 -3.05
N TYR A 120 -37.05 -16.40 -2.88
CA TYR A 120 -35.71 -16.75 -2.40
C TYR A 120 -35.82 -17.32 -0.98
N LEU A 121 -35.59 -18.63 -0.84
CA LEU A 121 -35.67 -19.36 0.43
C LEU A 121 -34.86 -18.67 1.55
N LEU A 122 -33.69 -18.13 1.17
CA LEU A 122 -32.80 -17.36 2.03
C LEU A 122 -33.48 -16.16 2.71
N TYR A 123 -34.31 -15.41 1.99
CA TYR A 123 -34.98 -14.21 2.51
C TYR A 123 -36.37 -14.51 3.04
N ASN A 124 -37.00 -15.60 2.61
CA ASN A 124 -38.32 -16.01 3.09
C ASN A 124 -38.24 -16.58 4.51
N GLN A 125 -37.30 -17.50 4.77
CA GLN A 125 -37.15 -18.14 6.08
C GLN A 125 -36.14 -17.40 6.97
N ASN A 126 -36.61 -16.79 8.06
CA ASN A 126 -35.77 -16.04 9.01
C ASN A 126 -34.58 -16.86 9.54
N SER A 127 -34.78 -18.14 9.82
CA SER A 127 -33.72 -19.03 10.32
C SER A 127 -32.58 -19.18 9.30
N THR A 128 -32.90 -19.38 8.03
CA THR A 128 -31.90 -19.52 6.95
C THR A 128 -31.14 -18.22 6.72
N PHE A 129 -31.83 -17.08 6.78
CA PHE A 129 -31.21 -15.76 6.68
C PHE A 129 -30.20 -15.56 7.82
N ILE A 130 -30.64 -15.75 9.07
CA ILE A 130 -29.79 -15.58 10.27
C ILE A 130 -28.58 -16.49 10.21
N LEU A 131 -28.77 -17.77 9.84
CA LEU A 131 -27.68 -18.73 9.71
C LEU A 131 -26.67 -18.31 8.63
N SER A 132 -27.15 -17.79 7.49
CA SER A 132 -26.26 -17.30 6.43
C SER A 132 -25.42 -16.11 6.89
N VAL A 133 -26.02 -15.12 7.56
CA VAL A 133 -25.32 -13.95 8.08
C VAL A 133 -24.30 -14.37 9.13
N LEU A 134 -24.66 -15.30 10.02
CA LEU A 134 -23.74 -15.84 11.01
C LEU A 134 -22.54 -16.53 10.35
N PHE A 135 -22.77 -17.34 9.31
CA PHE A 135 -21.70 -17.99 8.56
C PHE A 135 -20.77 -16.96 7.89
N LEU A 136 -21.33 -15.93 7.25
CA LEU A 136 -20.57 -14.81 6.69
C LEU A 136 -19.74 -14.09 7.76
N CYS A 137 -20.29 -13.83 8.94
CA CYS A 137 -19.56 -13.23 10.06
C CYS A 137 -18.39 -14.11 10.54
N LEU A 138 -18.61 -15.42 10.69
CA LEU A 138 -17.56 -16.36 11.08
C LEU A 138 -16.45 -16.42 10.03
N PHE A 139 -16.81 -16.44 8.75
CA PHE A 139 -15.85 -16.42 7.66
C PHE A 139 -15.09 -15.10 7.59
N ALA A 140 -15.75 -13.97 7.82
CA ALA A 140 -15.11 -12.66 7.95
C ALA A 140 -14.08 -12.68 9.09
N LEU A 141 -14.45 -13.21 10.26
CA LEU A 141 -13.56 -13.29 11.40
C LEU A 141 -12.32 -14.16 11.11
N TYR A 142 -12.52 -15.29 10.43
CA TYR A 142 -11.41 -16.12 9.93
C TYR A 142 -10.48 -15.32 9.02
N CYS A 143 -11.05 -14.61 8.04
CA CYS A 143 -10.31 -13.75 7.11
C CYS A 143 -9.53 -12.63 7.82
N TYR A 144 -10.08 -12.05 8.89
CA TYR A 144 -9.42 -11.01 9.68
C TYR A 144 -8.20 -11.55 10.45
N PHE A 145 -8.31 -12.75 11.01
CA PHE A 145 -7.20 -13.36 11.76
C PHE A 145 -6.16 -14.06 10.89
N ALA A 146 -6.44 -14.26 9.60
CA ALA A 146 -5.47 -14.77 8.64
C ALA A 146 -4.34 -13.77 8.43
N LYS A 147 -3.28 -13.92 9.24
CA LYS A 147 -2.08 -13.08 9.15
C LYS A 147 -1.12 -13.61 8.10
N GLU A 148 -0.58 -12.69 7.32
CA GLU A 148 0.65 -12.90 6.58
C GLU A 148 1.79 -12.15 7.27
N ASN A 149 3.01 -12.57 6.98
CA ASN A 149 4.20 -11.94 7.53
C ASN A 149 4.43 -10.58 6.89
N ASP A 150 4.86 -9.61 7.71
CA ASP A 150 5.18 -8.26 7.27
C ASP A 150 6.32 -8.24 6.24
N ILE A 151 6.33 -7.20 5.42
CA ILE A 151 7.37 -6.92 4.44
C ILE A 151 8.40 -6.00 5.08
N ILE A 152 9.67 -6.39 5.01
CA ILE A 152 10.77 -5.62 5.60
C ILE A 152 11.65 -5.07 4.47
N ILE A 153 11.87 -3.76 4.47
CA ILE A 153 12.74 -3.06 3.52
C ILE A 153 13.95 -2.55 4.30
N ASN A 154 15.12 -3.07 3.99
CA ASN A 154 16.40 -2.62 4.55
C ASN A 154 17.30 -2.02 3.45
N ASN A 155 18.61 -1.84 3.68
CA ASN A 155 19.48 -1.24 2.66
C ASN A 155 19.73 -2.15 1.44
N SER A 156 19.56 -3.45 1.59
CA SER A 156 20.06 -4.45 0.64
C SER A 156 18.94 -5.26 -0.03
N HIS A 157 17.88 -5.58 0.70
CA HIS A 157 16.80 -6.46 0.28
C HIS A 157 15.41 -5.98 0.73
N ILE A 158 14.41 -6.26 -0.08
CA ILE A 158 12.99 -6.25 0.31
C ILE A 158 12.58 -7.70 0.59
N THR A 159 12.34 -8.05 1.84
CA THR A 159 11.98 -9.41 2.23
C THR A 159 10.47 -9.59 2.28
N TYR A 160 10.00 -10.61 1.57
CA TYR A 160 8.64 -11.12 1.64
C TYR A 160 8.74 -12.47 2.34
N PHE A 161 8.34 -12.56 3.61
CA PHE A 161 8.61 -13.73 4.45
C PHE A 161 7.69 -14.91 4.08
N LYS A 162 7.99 -15.55 2.93
CA LYS A 162 7.53 -16.87 2.49
C LYS A 162 8.39 -17.46 1.35
N ASN A 163 9.34 -16.70 0.79
CA ASN A 163 10.32 -17.23 -0.16
C ASN A 163 11.69 -17.38 0.48
N ILE A 164 12.10 -18.64 0.64
CA ILE A 164 13.44 -19.07 1.06
C ILE A 164 14.39 -18.82 -0.11
N SER A 165 15.05 -17.66 -0.10
CA SER A 165 16.34 -17.33 -0.73
C SER A 165 16.33 -15.81 -0.89
N SER A 166 17.16 -15.09 -0.14
CA SER A 166 17.45 -13.65 -0.20
C SER A 166 16.34 -12.79 -0.84
N GLY A 167 15.63 -11.98 -0.04
CA GLY A 167 14.60 -11.06 -0.51
C GLY A 167 15.00 -10.25 -1.77
N LEU A 168 14.06 -9.53 -2.38
CA LEU A 168 14.36 -8.79 -3.62
C LEU A 168 15.52 -7.81 -3.40
N GLU A 169 16.68 -8.12 -4.01
CA GLU A 169 17.87 -7.28 -3.94
C GLU A 169 17.60 -5.91 -4.56
N ILE A 170 17.86 -4.88 -3.78
CA ILE A 170 17.43 -3.51 -4.07
C ILE A 170 18.17 -2.93 -5.28
N PHE A 171 19.44 -3.25 -5.44
CA PHE A 171 20.25 -2.81 -6.57
C PHE A 171 19.82 -3.40 -7.93
N LYS A 172 18.99 -4.46 -7.93
CA LYS A 172 18.40 -5.01 -9.16
C LYS A 172 17.12 -4.28 -9.58
N ILE A 173 16.57 -3.41 -8.73
CA ILE A 173 15.36 -2.64 -9.01
C ILE A 173 15.74 -1.41 -9.82
N ASN A 174 15.09 -1.24 -10.95
CA ASN A 174 15.22 -0.07 -11.82
C ASN A 174 13.84 0.55 -12.10
N ASN A 175 13.83 1.66 -12.84
CA ASN A 175 12.58 2.35 -13.19
C ASN A 175 11.56 1.45 -13.91
N ASP A 176 12.02 0.54 -14.76
CA ASP A 176 11.18 -0.37 -15.56
C ASP A 176 10.67 -1.59 -14.76
N SER A 177 11.17 -1.78 -13.54
CA SER A 177 10.76 -2.88 -12.67
C SER A 177 9.32 -2.70 -12.17
N PHE A 178 8.80 -1.47 -12.18
CA PHE A 178 7.46 -1.19 -11.65
C PHE A 178 6.38 -1.41 -12.70
N ILE A 179 5.36 -2.19 -12.34
CA ILE A 179 4.24 -2.49 -13.22
C ILE A 179 3.04 -1.66 -12.81
N LYS A 180 2.55 -0.84 -13.74
CA LYS A 180 1.24 -0.19 -13.62
C LYS A 180 0.16 -1.12 -14.17
N LYS A 181 -0.86 -1.40 -13.37
CA LYS A 181 -1.97 -2.29 -13.70
C LYS A 181 -3.29 -1.54 -13.62
N ASN A 182 -4.01 -1.49 -14.73
CA ASN A 182 -5.32 -0.83 -14.81
C ASN A 182 -6.46 -1.76 -14.36
N TYR A 183 -6.33 -2.44 -13.22
CA TYR A 183 -7.43 -3.26 -12.68
C TYR A 183 -8.64 -2.42 -12.27
N LYS A 184 -8.41 -1.19 -11.80
CA LYS A 184 -9.47 -0.21 -11.52
C LYS A 184 -10.42 -0.05 -12.70
N LEU A 185 -9.87 0.16 -13.90
CA LEU A 185 -10.69 0.33 -15.10
C LEU A 185 -11.50 -0.93 -15.39
N LYS A 186 -10.89 -2.12 -15.33
CA LYS A 186 -11.60 -3.38 -15.58
C LYS A 186 -12.74 -3.62 -14.59
N ILE A 187 -12.49 -3.41 -13.29
CA ILE A 187 -13.50 -3.60 -12.25
C ILE A 187 -14.61 -2.55 -12.38
N ASN A 188 -14.25 -1.28 -12.63
CA ASN A 188 -15.24 -0.22 -12.78
C ASN A 188 -16.12 -0.42 -14.02
N VAL A 189 -15.54 -0.91 -15.14
CA VAL A 189 -16.31 -1.30 -16.34
C VAL A 189 -17.25 -2.46 -16.03
N LEU A 190 -16.79 -3.48 -15.28
CA LEU A 190 -17.65 -4.59 -14.87
C LEU A 190 -18.82 -4.11 -13.99
N CYS A 191 -18.55 -3.27 -12.97
CA CYS A 191 -19.60 -2.68 -12.14
C CYS A 191 -20.58 -1.86 -12.99
N PHE A 192 -20.09 -1.07 -13.94
CA PHE A 192 -20.93 -0.29 -14.85
C PHE A 192 -21.82 -1.18 -15.71
N ILE A 193 -21.29 -2.27 -16.28
CA ILE A 193 -22.07 -3.23 -17.07
C ILE A 193 -23.15 -3.88 -16.21
N LEU A 194 -22.85 -4.29 -14.97
CA LEU A 194 -23.84 -4.86 -14.05
C LEU A 194 -24.95 -3.87 -13.70
N CYS A 195 -24.61 -2.60 -13.46
CA CYS A 195 -25.60 -1.55 -13.26
C CYS A 195 -26.45 -1.33 -14.52
N LEU A 196 -25.85 -1.34 -15.71
CA LEU A 196 -26.56 -1.15 -16.97
C LEU A 196 -27.55 -2.29 -17.24
N ILE A 197 -27.12 -3.55 -17.04
CA ILE A 197 -27.99 -4.72 -17.16
C ILE A 197 -29.17 -4.60 -16.19
N SER A 198 -28.92 -4.17 -14.95
CA SER A 198 -29.99 -3.96 -13.96
C SER A 198 -30.94 -2.83 -14.34
N LEU A 199 -30.48 -1.80 -15.03
CA LEU A 199 -31.36 -0.71 -15.49
C LEU A 199 -32.17 -1.13 -16.73
N LEU A 200 -31.65 -2.05 -17.54
CA LEU A 200 -32.34 -2.60 -18.71
C LEU A 200 -33.47 -3.56 -18.32
N SER A 201 -33.44 -4.18 -17.14
CA SER A 201 -34.50 -5.07 -16.65
C SER A 201 -35.77 -4.35 -16.18
N GLY A 202 -35.75 -3.02 -16.08
CA GLY A 202 -36.88 -2.19 -15.65
C GLY A 202 -36.47 -1.07 -14.68
N PHE A 203 -37.40 -0.18 -14.36
CA PHE A 203 -37.22 0.86 -13.33
C PHE A 203 -38.16 0.59 -12.15
N GLY A 204 -37.67 -0.17 -11.17
CA GLY A 204 -38.31 -0.36 -9.88
C GLY A 204 -37.38 0.01 -8.72
N TYR A 205 -37.92 -0.01 -7.50
CA TYR A 205 -37.14 0.21 -6.28
C TYR A 205 -36.03 -0.85 -6.09
N GLN A 206 -36.22 -2.05 -6.63
CA GLN A 206 -35.31 -3.18 -6.47
C GLN A 206 -34.00 -2.97 -7.24
N GLU A 207 -34.10 -2.42 -8.45
CA GLU A 207 -32.97 -2.09 -9.32
C GLU A 207 -32.15 -0.95 -8.71
N ILE A 208 -32.81 0.06 -8.13
CA ILE A 208 -32.13 1.13 -7.39
C ILE A 208 -31.34 0.55 -6.20
N ILE A 209 -31.97 -0.32 -5.41
CA ILE A 209 -31.31 -0.99 -4.28
C ILE A 209 -30.13 -1.83 -4.76
N PHE A 210 -30.26 -2.53 -5.88
CA PHE A 210 -29.20 -3.34 -6.47
C PHE A 210 -28.00 -2.48 -6.91
N VAL A 211 -28.25 -1.38 -7.63
CA VAL A 211 -27.20 -0.43 -8.05
C VAL A 211 -26.49 0.17 -6.83
N ILE A 212 -27.23 0.62 -5.82
CA ILE A 212 -26.66 1.13 -4.56
C ILE A 212 -25.81 0.04 -3.89
N SER A 213 -26.29 -1.21 -3.85
CA SER A 213 -25.57 -2.33 -3.26
C SER A 213 -24.25 -2.61 -3.98
N ILE A 214 -24.20 -2.54 -5.31
CA ILE A 214 -22.95 -2.66 -6.09
C ILE A 214 -21.95 -1.57 -5.69
N LEU A 215 -22.41 -0.32 -5.57
CA LEU A 215 -21.55 0.80 -5.18
C LEU A 215 -21.03 0.63 -3.75
N VAL A 216 -21.89 0.19 -2.82
CA VAL A 216 -21.50 -0.12 -1.44
C VAL A 216 -20.43 -1.21 -1.42
N VAL A 217 -20.66 -2.35 -2.07
CA VAL A 217 -19.70 -3.46 -2.11
C VAL A 217 -18.39 -3.07 -2.80
N ARG A 218 -18.42 -2.16 -3.79
CA ARG A 218 -17.22 -1.68 -4.48
C ARG A 218 -16.37 -0.75 -3.62
N PHE A 219 -16.98 0.22 -2.97
CA PHE A 219 -16.27 1.35 -2.36
C PHE A 219 -16.14 1.25 -0.84
N LEU A 220 -17.13 0.69 -0.16
CA LEU A 220 -17.12 0.59 1.31
C LEU A 220 -15.94 -0.24 1.86
N PRO A 221 -15.52 -1.37 1.25
CA PRO A 221 -14.35 -2.11 1.75
C PRO A 221 -13.08 -1.26 1.75
N ILE A 222 -12.84 -0.50 0.68
CA ILE A 222 -11.66 0.36 0.52
C ILE A 222 -11.70 1.48 1.56
N PHE A 223 -12.88 2.07 1.76
CA PHE A 223 -13.12 3.11 2.75
C PHE A 223 -12.86 2.62 4.18
N LEU A 224 -13.46 1.49 4.58
CA LEU A 224 -13.26 0.89 5.90
C LEU A 224 -11.79 0.51 6.13
N PHE A 225 -11.16 -0.09 5.11
CA PHE A 225 -9.76 -0.47 5.18
C PHE A 225 -8.86 0.75 5.39
N SER A 226 -9.08 1.83 4.63
CA SER A 226 -8.34 3.08 4.78
C SER A 226 -8.46 3.67 6.19
N ILE A 227 -9.69 3.82 6.71
CA ILE A 227 -9.93 4.46 8.01
C ILE A 227 -9.24 3.70 9.14
N LEU A 228 -9.36 2.38 9.14
CA LEU A 228 -8.78 1.55 10.19
C LEU A 228 -7.24 1.61 10.19
N GLN A 229 -6.61 1.65 9.01
CA GLN A 229 -5.15 1.73 8.96
C GLN A 229 -4.60 3.13 9.24
N ASN A 230 -5.34 4.19 8.91
CA ASN A 230 -4.88 5.56 9.16
C ASN A 230 -5.30 6.10 10.54
N LYS A 231 -6.12 5.35 11.31
CA LYS A 231 -6.62 5.70 12.66
C LYS A 231 -7.28 7.09 12.75
N LYS A 232 -7.65 7.67 11.61
CA LYS A 232 -8.33 8.95 11.46
C LYS A 232 -9.52 8.72 10.53
N PHE A 233 -10.60 9.48 10.73
CA PHE A 233 -11.75 9.47 9.84
C PHE A 233 -11.47 10.20 8.51
N GLU A 234 -10.20 10.23 8.09
CA GLU A 234 -9.78 10.83 6.84
C GLU A 234 -9.53 9.71 5.83
N PHE A 235 -10.21 9.78 4.69
CA PHE A 235 -10.01 8.81 3.63
C PHE A 235 -8.65 9.02 2.97
N TYR A 236 -7.89 7.93 2.85
CA TYR A 236 -6.68 7.84 2.06
C TYR A 236 -6.88 6.73 1.03
N ASN A 237 -6.73 7.04 -0.25
CA ASN A 237 -6.85 6.03 -1.29
C ASN A 237 -5.68 5.04 -1.14
N PRO A 238 -5.92 3.81 -0.67
CA PRO A 238 -4.84 2.88 -0.49
C PRO A 238 -4.40 2.37 -1.86
N GLY A 239 -3.12 2.00 -1.96
CA GLY A 239 -2.56 1.48 -3.19
C GLY A 239 -1.57 0.38 -2.94
N TYR A 240 -0.86 0.00 -3.99
CA TYR A 240 0.22 -0.96 -3.91
C TYR A 240 1.24 -0.72 -5.02
N LEU A 241 2.50 -1.03 -4.73
CA LEU A 241 3.54 -1.14 -5.75
C LEU A 241 3.57 -2.59 -6.25
N CYS A 242 3.64 -2.75 -7.56
CA CYS A 242 3.88 -4.05 -8.17
C CYS A 242 5.29 -4.04 -8.76
N ILE A 243 6.19 -4.83 -8.17
CA ILE A 243 7.59 -4.90 -8.59
C ILE A 243 7.79 -6.21 -9.34
N LYS A 244 8.25 -6.12 -10.58
CA LYS A 244 8.63 -7.26 -11.43
C LYS A 244 9.98 -7.77 -10.95
N THR A 245 10.02 -9.05 -10.61
CA THR A 245 11.24 -9.77 -10.26
C THR A 245 11.49 -10.89 -11.28
N ARG A 246 12.67 -11.52 -11.20
CA ARG A 246 12.97 -12.72 -12.01
C ARG A 246 12.04 -13.89 -11.70
N THR A 247 11.57 -13.99 -10.46
CA THR A 247 10.74 -15.10 -9.95
C THR A 247 9.24 -14.84 -10.04
N GLY A 248 8.82 -13.60 -10.33
CA GLY A 248 7.41 -13.26 -10.46
C GLY A 248 7.13 -11.79 -10.20
N LYS A 249 5.92 -11.50 -9.71
CA LYS A 249 5.50 -10.15 -9.33
C LYS A 249 5.38 -10.10 -7.83
N GLN A 250 6.07 -9.16 -7.19
CA GLN A 250 5.96 -8.89 -5.77
C GLN A 250 5.10 -7.65 -5.54
N ILE A 251 4.38 -7.61 -4.42
CA ILE A 251 3.43 -6.54 -4.11
C ILE A 251 3.81 -5.91 -2.78
N VAL A 252 4.05 -4.59 -2.77
CA VAL A 252 4.20 -3.81 -1.53
C VAL A 252 2.91 -3.03 -1.31
N PRO A 253 2.09 -3.38 -0.31
CA PRO A 253 0.86 -2.65 -0.02
C PRO A 253 1.20 -1.29 0.60
N LEU A 254 0.61 -0.23 0.07
CA LEU A 254 0.78 1.16 0.51
C LEU A 254 -0.56 1.68 1.03
N VAL A 255 -0.92 1.25 2.23
CA VAL A 255 -2.28 1.41 2.77
C VAL A 255 -2.40 2.64 3.67
N SER A 256 -1.34 3.02 4.36
CA SER A 256 -1.32 4.24 5.17
C SER A 256 -0.56 5.37 4.48
N LYS A 257 -0.92 6.62 4.82
CA LYS A 257 -0.17 7.81 4.40
C LYS A 257 1.28 7.74 4.84
N LYS A 258 1.51 7.23 6.06
CA LYS A 258 2.84 7.06 6.65
C LYS A 258 3.70 6.10 5.82
N ASP A 259 3.19 4.90 5.58
CA ASP A 259 3.90 3.86 4.82
C ASP A 259 4.22 4.33 3.40
N THR A 260 3.26 5.00 2.76
CA THR A 260 3.46 5.54 1.41
C THR A 260 4.57 6.58 1.38
N LYS A 261 4.61 7.47 2.37
CA LYS A 261 5.64 8.50 2.49
C LYS A 261 7.01 7.87 2.74
N GLU A 262 7.11 6.96 3.71
CA GLU A 262 8.38 6.30 4.06
C GLU A 262 8.94 5.49 2.89
N VAL A 263 8.11 4.72 2.20
CA VAL A 263 8.54 3.94 1.04
C VAL A 263 8.93 4.85 -0.12
N ARG A 264 8.23 5.96 -0.35
CA ARG A 264 8.60 6.92 -1.40
C ARG A 264 9.95 7.57 -1.12
N GLU A 265 10.15 8.06 0.11
CA GLU A 265 11.42 8.65 0.53
C GLU A 265 12.57 7.63 0.45
N TYR A 266 12.30 6.37 0.77
CA TYR A 266 13.25 5.28 0.60
C TYR A 266 13.71 5.14 -0.86
N PHE A 267 12.79 4.94 -1.80
CA PHE A 267 13.13 4.72 -3.21
C PHE A 267 13.78 5.96 -3.85
N LEU A 268 13.33 7.16 -3.49
CA LEU A 268 13.92 8.40 -3.98
C LEU A 268 15.35 8.58 -3.48
N ASN A 269 15.59 8.42 -2.17
CA ASN A 269 16.91 8.68 -1.59
C ASN A 269 17.93 7.58 -1.86
N LYS A 270 17.50 6.30 -1.96
CA LYS A 270 18.42 5.17 -2.16
C LYS A 270 18.65 4.80 -3.61
N LEU A 271 17.64 4.96 -4.46
CA LEU A 271 17.69 4.51 -5.85
C LEU A 271 17.53 5.64 -6.85
N ASP A 272 17.30 6.88 -6.40
CA ASP A 272 16.95 8.02 -7.28
C ASP A 272 15.72 7.71 -8.15
N ILE A 273 14.75 6.99 -7.57
CA ILE A 273 13.52 6.59 -8.23
C ILE A 273 12.34 7.27 -7.54
N ASP A 274 11.68 8.20 -8.23
CA ASP A 274 10.34 8.61 -7.82
C ASP A 274 9.34 7.50 -8.19
N ILE A 275 8.56 7.08 -7.19
CA ILE A 275 7.53 6.05 -7.33
C ILE A 275 6.12 6.63 -7.31
N SER A 276 5.95 7.96 -7.22
CA SER A 276 4.66 8.63 -7.13
C SER A 276 3.67 8.23 -8.22
N ASP A 277 4.13 8.12 -9.47
CA ASP A 277 3.30 7.77 -10.63
C ASP A 277 3.20 6.24 -10.86
N LYS A 278 3.93 5.46 -10.06
CA LYS A 278 4.06 4.00 -10.13
C LYS A 278 3.17 3.25 -9.14
N VAL A 279 2.57 3.96 -8.17
CA VAL A 279 1.61 3.39 -7.23
C VAL A 279 0.30 3.05 -7.95
N ASN A 280 -0.18 1.83 -7.76
CA ASN A 280 -1.48 1.38 -8.24
C ASN A 280 -2.53 1.60 -7.14
N TYR A 281 -3.32 2.64 -7.27
CA TYR A 281 -4.41 2.94 -6.33
C TYR A 281 -5.66 2.08 -6.56
N PHE A 282 -6.39 1.77 -5.49
CA PHE A 282 -7.59 0.93 -5.55
C PHE A 282 -8.83 1.65 -6.07
N MET A 283 -8.99 2.94 -5.71
CA MET A 283 -10.08 3.81 -6.18
C MET A 283 -9.71 4.61 -7.38
#